data_AF-A0A914RQK5-F1
#
_entry.id   AF-A0A914RQK5-F1
#
_cell.length_a   1.000
_cell.length_b   1.000
_cell.length_c   1.000
_cell.angle_alpha   90.00
_cell.angle_beta   90.00
_cell.angle_gamma   90.00
#
_symmetry.space_group_name_H-M   'P 1'
#
loop_
_entity.id
_entity.type
_entity.pdbx_description
1 polymer ?
#
loop_
_entity_poly.entity_id
_entity_poly.type
_entity_poly.pdbx_seq_one_letter_code
_entity_poly.pdbx_strand_id
1 'polypeptide(L)'
;MCYFVTQKMSWSLINQFPHHSFRWMGIDGTRVLTHFPPHHYVSQLEKNANNLCEWRGELYLELHNASYTTQSAIKKMNRLIEGLLRDHEFLQAMERIEVGGGRSLSDEWKMLLLNQFHDVLPGTSIKEVVEDAMDIYRRLVDILTVDNGNGLKMIILITTGTEIELIS
;
A
#
# COMPACT_ATOMS: atom_id res chain seq x y z
N MET A 1 2.65 -12.90 10.72
CA MET A 1 1.23 -13.02 11.10
C MET A 1 0.72 -14.36 10.57
N CYS A 2 0.03 -15.18 11.37
CA CYS A 2 -0.43 -16.52 10.94
C CYS A 2 -1.95 -16.59 10.66
N TYR A 3 -2.65 -15.48 10.86
CA TYR A 3 -4.11 -15.38 10.83
C TYR A 3 -4.54 -14.13 10.06
N PHE A 4 -5.69 -14.21 9.39
CA PHE A 4 -6.33 -13.10 8.69
C PHE A 4 -7.83 -13.06 9.00
N VAL A 5 -8.38 -11.86 9.17
CA VAL A 5 -9.81 -11.65 9.45
C VAL A 5 -10.32 -10.52 8.57
N THR A 6 -11.47 -10.74 7.92
CA THR A 6 -12.16 -9.70 7.14
C THR A 6 -13.67 -9.95 7.15
N GLN A 7 -14.46 -8.89 7.06
CA GLN A 7 -15.92 -8.96 6.97
C GLN A 7 -16.46 -8.63 5.57
N LYS A 8 -15.74 -7.84 4.75
CA LYS A 8 -16.27 -7.34 3.46
C LYS A 8 -16.73 -8.45 2.50
N MET A 9 -16.15 -9.64 2.61
CA MET A 9 -16.54 -10.81 1.81
C MET A 9 -17.95 -11.32 2.12
N SER A 10 -18.53 -10.99 3.27
CA SER A 10 -19.91 -11.35 3.60
C SER A 10 -20.97 -10.50 2.86
N TRP A 11 -20.56 -9.46 2.14
CA TRP A 11 -21.48 -8.57 1.41
C TRP A 11 -21.75 -9.03 -0.03
N SER A 12 -21.11 -10.11 -0.49
CA SER A 12 -21.30 -10.63 -1.86
C SER A 12 -22.77 -10.97 -2.15
N LEU A 13 -23.31 -10.51 -3.28
CA LEU A 13 -24.72 -10.65 -3.66
C LEU A 13 -24.96 -11.79 -4.66
N ILE A 14 -23.99 -12.05 -5.54
CA ILE A 14 -24.06 -13.02 -6.64
C ILE A 14 -23.31 -14.28 -6.23
N ASN A 15 -22.03 -14.15 -5.83
CA ASN A 15 -21.21 -15.30 -5.45
C ASN A 15 -21.01 -15.34 -3.93
N GLN A 16 -21.95 -15.94 -3.21
CA GLN A 16 -21.80 -16.14 -1.76
C GLN A 16 -20.62 -17.05 -1.47
N PHE A 17 -19.72 -16.60 -0.59
CA PHE A 17 -18.54 -17.37 -0.24
C PHE A 17 -18.94 -18.59 0.60
N PRO A 18 -18.48 -19.81 0.25
CA PRO A 18 -19.04 -21.05 0.81
C PRO A 18 -18.58 -21.36 2.25
N HIS A 19 -17.55 -20.69 2.77
CA HIS A 19 -16.94 -21.04 4.05
C HIS A 19 -16.60 -19.82 4.93
N HIS A 20 -16.90 -19.90 6.22
CA HIS A 20 -16.51 -18.84 7.17
C HIS A 20 -15.07 -18.97 7.67
N SER A 21 -14.49 -20.17 7.60
CA SER A 21 -13.12 -20.43 8.06
C SER A 21 -12.44 -21.36 7.09
N PHE A 22 -11.27 -20.96 6.60
CA PHE A 22 -10.56 -21.67 5.54
C PHE A 22 -9.06 -21.34 5.57
N ARG A 23 -8.25 -22.14 4.89
CA ARG A 23 -6.84 -21.81 4.62
C ARG A 23 -6.76 -21.02 3.34
N TRP A 24 -6.34 -19.77 3.44
CA TRP A 24 -6.07 -18.93 2.27
C TRP A 24 -4.64 -19.15 1.82
N MET A 25 -4.46 -19.55 0.56
CA MET A 25 -3.18 -19.79 -0.06
C MET A 25 -2.84 -18.69 -1.07
N GLY A 26 -1.70 -18.04 -0.85
CA GLY A 26 -1.09 -17.11 -1.80
C GLY A 26 -0.56 -17.82 -3.05
N ILE A 27 -0.29 -17.06 -4.10
CA ILE A 27 0.21 -17.61 -5.37
C ILE A 27 1.58 -18.31 -5.23
N ASP A 28 2.32 -17.95 -4.18
CA ASP A 28 3.63 -18.49 -3.81
C ASP A 28 3.52 -19.77 -2.95
N GLY A 29 2.30 -20.24 -2.67
CA GLY A 29 2.04 -21.43 -1.85
C GLY A 29 2.06 -21.19 -0.34
N THR A 30 2.31 -19.95 0.11
CA THR A 30 2.19 -19.58 1.53
C THR A 30 0.73 -19.67 1.98
N ARG A 31 0.49 -19.98 3.26
CA ARG A 31 -0.85 -20.22 3.80
C ARG A 31 -1.10 -19.38 5.04
N VAL A 32 -2.31 -18.82 5.12
CA VAL A 32 -2.81 -18.08 6.29
C VAL A 32 -4.16 -18.66 6.71
N LEU A 33 -4.36 -18.81 8.02
CA LEU A 33 -5.67 -19.20 8.54
C LEU A 33 -6.61 -17.97 8.48
N THR A 34 -7.65 -18.06 7.66
CA THR A 34 -8.59 -16.95 7.43
C THR A 34 -9.94 -17.23 8.07
N HIS A 35 -10.51 -16.20 8.68
CA HIS A 35 -11.87 -16.23 9.19
C HIS A 35 -12.70 -15.02 8.75
N PHE A 36 -13.92 -15.28 8.29
CA PHE A 36 -14.97 -14.29 8.06
C PHE A 36 -15.94 -14.34 9.24
N PRO A 37 -15.92 -13.34 10.14
CA PRO A 37 -16.85 -13.29 11.25
C PRO A 37 -18.27 -13.32 10.70
N PRO A 38 -19.15 -14.23 11.14
CA PRO A 38 -20.58 -14.01 10.98
C PRO A 38 -20.95 -12.70 11.71
N HIS A 39 -22.12 -12.12 11.40
CA HIS A 39 -22.56 -10.85 12.00
C HIS A 39 -22.47 -10.82 13.55
N HIS A 40 -22.34 -11.97 14.23
CA HIS A 40 -21.98 -12.09 15.64
C HIS A 40 -20.97 -13.23 15.96
N TYR A 41 -19.96 -12.91 16.78
CA TYR A 41 -19.00 -13.76 17.52
C TYR A 41 -17.87 -14.52 16.77
N VAL A 42 -16.63 -14.30 17.26
CA VAL A 42 -15.39 -15.01 16.92
C VAL A 42 -14.80 -15.58 18.21
N SER A 43 -14.83 -16.90 18.42
CA SER A 43 -14.00 -17.54 19.48
C SER A 43 -13.77 -19.06 19.40
N GLN A 44 -14.04 -19.79 18.29
CA GLN A 44 -13.95 -21.27 18.31
C GLN A 44 -13.17 -21.97 17.18
N LEU A 45 -12.21 -21.33 16.51
CA LEU A 45 -11.67 -21.89 15.24
C LEU A 45 -10.39 -22.72 15.35
N GLU A 46 -9.67 -22.68 16.46
CA GLU A 46 -8.37 -23.35 16.53
C GLU A 46 -8.46 -24.88 16.63
N LYS A 47 -9.59 -25.42 17.09
CA LYS A 47 -9.69 -26.87 17.41
C LYS A 47 -9.76 -27.80 16.19
N ASN A 48 -10.09 -27.30 14.99
CA ASN A 48 -10.30 -28.12 13.78
C ASN A 48 -9.53 -27.63 12.52
N ALA A 49 -8.43 -26.90 12.69
CA ALA A 49 -7.69 -26.27 11.57
C ALA A 49 -7.18 -27.26 10.50
N ASN A 50 -7.01 -28.54 10.83
CA ASN A 50 -6.49 -29.56 9.91
C ASN A 50 -7.49 -30.03 8.86
N ASN A 51 -8.80 -29.78 9.06
CA ASN A 51 -9.86 -30.20 8.15
C ASN A 51 -10.49 -29.03 7.38
N LEU A 52 -9.86 -27.86 7.38
CA LEU A 52 -10.38 -26.68 6.68
C LEU A 52 -10.14 -26.77 5.18
N CYS A 53 -11.09 -26.28 4.39
CA CYS A 53 -10.95 -26.14 2.95
C CYS A 53 -9.84 -25.14 2.60
N GLU A 54 -9.33 -25.22 1.37
CA GLU A 54 -8.28 -24.35 0.85
C GLU A 54 -8.84 -23.44 -0.24
N TRP A 55 -8.57 -22.13 -0.15
CA TRP A 55 -8.85 -21.16 -1.21
C TRP A 55 -7.53 -20.67 -1.81
N ARG A 56 -7.38 -20.74 -3.14
CA ARG A 56 -6.16 -20.35 -3.85
C ARG A 56 -6.40 -19.09 -4.67
N GLY A 57 -5.47 -18.14 -4.59
CA GLY A 57 -5.53 -16.89 -5.34
C GLY A 57 -6.33 -15.81 -4.61
N GLU A 58 -6.85 -14.84 -5.35
CA GLU A 58 -7.47 -13.64 -4.78
C GLU A 58 -8.87 -13.92 -4.20
N LEU A 59 -9.23 -13.16 -3.17
CA LEU A 59 -10.60 -13.10 -2.64
C LEU A 59 -11.32 -11.94 -3.34
N TYR A 60 -12.03 -12.26 -4.42
CA TYR A 60 -12.70 -11.25 -5.24
C TYR A 60 -14.01 -10.79 -4.59
N LEU A 61 -14.10 -9.49 -4.30
CA LEU A 61 -15.34 -8.84 -3.90
C LEU A 61 -15.96 -8.17 -5.12
N GLU A 62 -17.14 -8.63 -5.52
CA GLU A 62 -17.88 -8.13 -6.70
C GLU A 62 -18.45 -6.71 -6.52
N LEU A 63 -18.49 -6.20 -5.30
CA LEU A 63 -19.01 -4.87 -4.97
C LEU A 63 -17.92 -3.80 -5.01
N HIS A 64 -18.34 -2.54 -5.22
CA HIS A 64 -17.50 -1.34 -5.14
C HIS A 64 -16.37 -1.24 -6.18
N ASN A 65 -16.49 -1.91 -7.33
CA ASN A 65 -15.51 -1.84 -8.42
C ASN A 65 -15.29 -0.41 -8.97
N ALA A 66 -16.26 0.51 -8.82
CA ALA A 66 -16.09 1.93 -9.18
C ALA A 66 -14.95 2.61 -8.40
N SER A 67 -14.54 2.04 -7.26
CA SER A 67 -13.43 2.53 -6.44
C SER A 67 -12.07 2.44 -7.15
N TYR A 68 -11.93 1.60 -8.18
CA TYR A 68 -10.71 1.51 -8.97
C TYR A 68 -10.49 2.73 -9.90
N THR A 69 -11.57 3.38 -10.34
CA THR A 69 -11.51 4.45 -11.35
C THR A 69 -11.84 5.84 -10.79
N THR A 70 -12.67 5.93 -9.75
CA THR A 70 -12.99 7.21 -9.10
C THR A 70 -11.73 7.88 -8.54
N GLN A 71 -11.76 9.22 -8.43
CA GLN A 71 -10.66 10.01 -7.88
C GLN A 71 -9.28 9.63 -8.45
N SER A 72 -9.15 9.59 -9.77
CA SER A 72 -7.92 9.19 -10.47
C SER A 72 -6.70 10.07 -10.12
N ALA A 73 -6.94 11.34 -9.76
CA ALA A 73 -5.89 12.26 -9.31
C ALA A 73 -5.19 11.77 -8.03
N ILE A 74 -5.95 11.31 -7.02
CA ILE A 74 -5.40 10.71 -5.79
C ILE A 74 -4.55 9.50 -6.13
N LYS A 75 -5.05 8.61 -6.99
CA LYS A 75 -4.34 7.38 -7.38
C LYS A 75 -3.05 7.68 -8.13
N LYS A 76 -3.07 8.68 -9.02
CA LYS A 76 -1.90 9.16 -9.74
C LYS A 76 -0.85 9.73 -8.79
N MET A 77 -1.26 10.55 -7.82
CA MET A 77 -0.34 11.14 -6.84
C MET A 77 0.23 10.08 -5.88
N ASN A 78 -0.61 9.17 -5.37
CA ASN A 78 -0.14 8.05 -4.55
C ASN A 78 0.94 7.25 -5.28
N ARG A 79 0.71 6.89 -6.55
CA ARG A 79 1.68 6.14 -7.35
C ARG A 79 2.97 6.92 -7.60
N LEU A 80 2.88 8.23 -7.86
CA LEU A 80 4.04 9.09 -8.02
C LEU A 80 4.90 9.10 -6.74
N ILE A 81 4.26 9.29 -5.59
CA ILE A 81 4.96 9.39 -4.31
C ILE A 81 5.54 8.04 -3.86
N GLU A 82 4.86 6.92 -4.13
CA GLU A 82 5.45 5.57 -3.94
C GLU A 82 6.76 5.40 -4.72
N GLY A 83 6.81 5.93 -5.95
CA GLY A 83 8.01 5.94 -6.78
C GLY A 83 9.11 6.80 -6.15
N LEU A 84 8.78 8.06 -5.83
CA LEU A 84 9.74 8.99 -5.23
C LEU A 84 10.30 8.47 -3.91
N LEU A 85 9.46 7.94 -3.01
CA LEU A 85 9.93 7.40 -1.74
C LEU A 85 10.82 6.18 -1.92
N ARG A 86 10.49 5.28 -2.85
CA ARG A 86 11.34 4.14 -3.17
C ARG A 86 12.71 4.58 -3.69
N ASP A 87 12.74 5.54 -4.60
CA ASP A 87 13.98 6.05 -5.17
C ASP A 87 14.82 6.74 -4.08
N HIS A 88 14.18 7.53 -3.23
CA HIS A 88 14.85 8.13 -2.06
C HIS A 88 15.37 7.07 -1.09
N GLU A 89 14.60 6.01 -0.76
CA GLU A 89 15.08 4.92 0.09
C GLU A 89 16.34 4.25 -0.46
N PHE A 90 16.38 4.02 -1.77
CA PHE A 90 17.56 3.48 -2.43
C PHE A 90 18.76 4.41 -2.27
N LEU A 91 18.59 5.71 -2.50
CA LEU A 91 19.66 6.70 -2.36
C LEU A 91 20.13 6.83 -0.90
N GLN A 92 19.22 6.86 0.06
CA GLN A 92 19.54 6.93 1.49
C GLN A 92 20.32 5.68 1.95
N ALA A 93 19.99 4.50 1.40
CA ALA A 93 20.73 3.28 1.67
C ALA A 93 22.14 3.31 1.09
N MET A 94 22.32 3.86 -0.12
CA MET A 94 23.64 4.05 -0.73
C MET A 94 24.49 5.04 0.07
N GLU A 95 23.95 6.20 0.43
CA GLU A 95 24.64 7.21 1.25
C GLU A 95 25.07 6.63 2.60
N ARG A 96 24.22 5.80 3.22
CA ARG A 96 24.54 5.11 4.47
C ARG A 96 25.74 4.19 4.34
N ILE A 97 25.89 3.51 3.21
CA ILE A 97 27.00 2.57 2.97
C ILE A 97 28.29 3.33 2.64
N GLU A 98 28.21 4.36 1.80
CA GLU A 98 29.40 5.06 1.28
C GLU A 98 30.01 6.03 2.27
N VAL A 99 29.18 6.82 2.96
CA VAL A 99 29.65 7.91 3.83
C VAL A 99 29.15 7.80 5.27
N GLY A 100 28.42 6.73 5.60
CA GLY A 100 27.82 6.56 6.94
C GLY A 100 26.67 7.53 7.23
N GLY A 101 26.23 8.28 6.22
CA GLY A 101 25.19 9.30 6.31
C GLY A 101 23.78 8.71 6.19
N GLY A 102 22.93 9.42 5.45
CA GLY A 102 21.55 9.05 5.17
C GLY A 102 20.57 9.34 6.31
N ARG A 103 19.35 9.72 5.93
CA ARG A 103 18.26 10.00 6.87
C ARG A 103 17.12 9.00 6.74
N SER A 104 16.35 8.85 7.82
CA SER A 104 15.10 8.12 7.78
C SER A 104 14.04 8.89 6.99
N LEU A 105 13.23 8.16 6.22
CA LEU A 105 12.04 8.64 5.50
C LEU A 105 10.74 8.23 6.22
N SER A 106 10.83 7.90 7.52
CA SER A 106 9.70 7.36 8.27
C SER A 106 8.51 8.30 8.35
N ASP A 107 8.74 9.61 8.41
CA ASP A 107 7.63 10.57 8.51
C ASP A 107 6.93 10.77 7.16
N GLU A 108 7.69 10.76 6.07
CA GLU A 108 7.13 10.81 4.72
C GLU A 108 6.35 9.54 4.37
N TRP A 109 6.85 8.36 4.79
CA TRP A 109 6.09 7.11 4.68
C TRP A 109 4.79 7.16 5.49
N LYS A 110 4.80 7.67 6.71
CA LYS A 110 3.57 7.82 7.50
C LYS A 110 2.57 8.74 6.80
N MET A 111 3.03 9.84 6.18
CA MET A 111 2.19 10.75 5.42
C MET A 111 1.57 10.07 4.18
N LEU A 112 2.34 9.25 3.45
CA LEU A 112 1.80 8.46 2.34
C LEU A 112 0.79 7.42 2.84
N LEU A 113 1.17 6.60 3.83
CA LEU A 113 0.35 5.49 4.35
C LEU A 113 -0.96 5.97 4.98
N LEU A 114 -0.98 7.16 5.58
CA LEU A 114 -2.22 7.80 6.04
C LEU A 114 -3.26 7.91 4.93
N ASN A 115 -2.82 8.23 3.71
CA ASN A 115 -3.69 8.39 2.55
C ASN A 115 -3.98 7.07 1.82
N GLN A 116 -3.34 5.96 2.20
CA GLN A 116 -3.65 4.61 1.72
C GLN A 116 -4.79 3.94 2.49
N PHE A 117 -5.46 4.68 3.37
CA PHE A 117 -6.64 4.18 4.05
C PHE A 117 -7.72 3.74 3.06
N HIS A 118 -8.48 2.71 3.42
CA HIS A 118 -9.40 2.00 2.52
C HIS A 118 -10.61 2.82 2.03
N ASP A 119 -10.79 4.04 2.51
CA ASP A 119 -11.78 4.99 1.98
C ASP A 119 -11.17 6.22 1.29
N VAL A 120 -9.87 6.49 1.55
CA VAL A 120 -9.16 7.64 0.97
C VAL A 120 -8.62 7.28 -0.41
N LEU A 121 -7.73 6.30 -0.51
CA LEU A 121 -7.12 5.88 -1.78
C LEU A 121 -8.17 5.32 -2.78
N PRO A 122 -9.14 4.50 -2.33
CA PRO A 122 -10.21 4.06 -3.22
C PRO A 122 -11.14 5.20 -3.67
N GLY A 123 -11.10 6.36 -3.01
CA GLY A 123 -11.82 7.57 -3.42
C GLY A 123 -13.32 7.52 -3.09
N THR A 124 -13.65 6.92 -1.95
CA THR A 124 -15.03 6.78 -1.43
C THR A 124 -15.35 7.79 -0.32
N SER A 125 -14.42 8.70 -0.02
CA SER A 125 -14.56 9.76 0.97
C SER A 125 -15.23 11.03 0.41
N ILE A 126 -15.66 11.91 1.31
CA ILE A 126 -16.19 13.24 0.97
C ILE A 126 -15.09 14.15 0.40
N LYS A 127 -15.52 15.26 -0.21
CA LYS A 127 -14.64 16.19 -0.94
C LYS A 127 -13.53 16.77 -0.07
N GLU A 128 -13.84 17.11 1.17
CA GLU A 128 -12.93 17.72 2.14
C GLU A 128 -11.73 16.79 2.44
N VAL A 129 -11.99 15.50 2.62
CA VAL A 129 -10.95 14.48 2.82
C VAL A 129 -10.06 14.34 1.58
N VAL A 130 -10.65 14.47 0.39
CA VAL A 130 -9.90 14.43 -0.88
C VAL A 130 -8.99 15.67 -1.03
N GLU A 131 -9.49 16.84 -0.63
CA GLU A 131 -8.70 18.09 -0.62
C GLU A 131 -7.52 18.00 0.36
N ASP A 132 -7.76 17.54 1.59
CA ASP A 132 -6.72 17.32 2.61
C ASP A 132 -5.66 16.32 2.12
N ALA A 133 -6.08 15.19 1.54
CA ALA A 133 -5.15 14.19 1.00
C ALA A 133 -4.27 14.78 -0.12
N MET A 134 -4.85 15.60 -1.01
CA MET A 134 -4.11 16.26 -2.08
C MET A 134 -3.11 17.30 -1.54
N ASP A 135 -3.43 18.01 -0.46
CA ASP A 135 -2.50 18.94 0.18
C ASP A 135 -1.31 18.20 0.82
N ILE A 136 -1.56 17.06 1.46
CA ILE A 136 -0.49 16.18 1.97
C ILE A 136 0.40 15.69 0.82
N TYR A 137 -0.19 15.28 -0.30
CA TYR A 137 0.57 14.83 -1.47
C TYR A 137 1.41 15.96 -2.08
N ARG A 138 0.88 17.17 -2.22
CA ARG A 138 1.65 18.33 -2.70
C ARG A 138 2.85 18.60 -1.79
N ARG A 139 2.63 18.61 -0.48
CA ARG A 139 3.70 18.77 0.50
C ARG A 139 4.77 17.68 0.40
N LEU A 140 4.36 16.42 0.19
CA LEU A 140 5.31 15.33 -0.02
C LEU A 140 6.12 15.52 -1.29
N VAL A 141 5.49 15.94 -2.39
CA VAL A 141 6.22 16.28 -3.62
C VAL A 141 7.23 17.39 -3.34
N ASP A 142 6.84 18.46 -2.65
CA ASP A 142 7.76 19.55 -2.31
C ASP A 142 8.94 19.05 -1.46
N ILE A 143 8.69 18.27 -0.41
CA ILE A 143 9.75 17.69 0.44
C ILE A 143 10.69 16.78 -0.37
N LEU A 144 10.13 15.99 -1.30
CA LEU A 144 10.88 14.98 -2.05
C LEU A 144 11.50 15.50 -3.36
N THR A 145 11.25 16.77 -3.72
CA THR A 145 11.75 17.39 -4.97
C THR A 145 12.49 18.71 -4.75
N VAL A 146 12.29 19.38 -3.61
CA VAL A 146 13.00 20.59 -3.22
C VAL A 146 14.10 20.23 -2.25
N ASP A 147 15.35 20.45 -2.66
CA ASP A 147 16.51 20.40 -1.76
C ASP A 147 17.09 21.81 -1.62
N ASN A 148 16.91 22.44 -0.45
CA ASN A 148 17.61 23.64 0.03
C ASN A 148 18.13 24.66 -1.04
N GLY A 149 17.33 25.00 -2.05
CA GLY A 149 17.68 25.97 -3.09
C GLY A 149 18.38 25.43 -4.35
N ASN A 150 18.74 24.14 -4.40
CA ASN A 150 19.19 23.45 -5.61
C ASN A 150 18.21 22.32 -5.90
N GLY A 151 17.28 22.54 -6.84
CA GLY A 151 16.28 21.53 -7.23
C GLY A 151 16.92 20.16 -7.43
N LEU A 152 16.27 19.11 -6.92
CA LEU A 152 16.85 17.78 -6.88
C LEU A 152 17.41 17.37 -8.26
N LYS A 153 18.70 17.02 -8.26
CA LYS A 153 19.28 16.04 -9.18
C LYS A 153 18.49 14.74 -8.98
N MET A 154 17.28 14.67 -9.53
CA MET A 154 16.72 13.38 -9.92
C MET A 154 17.76 12.76 -10.83
N ILE A 155 18.40 11.74 -10.30
CA ILE A 155 19.34 10.90 -10.99
C ILE A 155 18.66 10.38 -12.27
N ILE A 156 18.88 11.09 -13.39
CA ILE A 156 18.74 10.55 -14.74
C ILE A 156 19.98 9.69 -14.96
N LEU A 157 20.09 8.51 -14.31
CA LEU A 157 21.23 7.59 -14.54
C LEU A 157 20.96 6.42 -15.49
N ILE A 158 19.88 6.42 -16.28
CA ILE A 158 19.62 5.28 -17.19
C ILE A 158 19.58 5.65 -18.69
N THR A 159 19.85 6.89 -19.12
CA THR A 159 19.80 7.19 -20.57
C THR A 159 20.97 7.93 -21.21
N THR A 160 22.00 8.32 -20.48
CA THR A 160 23.22 8.87 -21.11
C THR A 160 24.44 8.34 -20.36
N GLY A 161 25.08 7.31 -20.90
CA GLY A 161 26.22 6.62 -20.31
C GLY A 161 27.49 7.46 -20.22
N THR A 162 27.51 8.47 -19.36
CA THR A 162 28.70 9.24 -18.99
C THR A 162 28.58 9.77 -17.56
N GLU A 163 29.46 9.23 -16.70
CA GLU A 163 29.99 9.73 -15.41
C GLU A 163 29.03 10.10 -14.26
N ILE A 164 29.24 9.39 -13.14
CA ILE A 164 28.67 9.65 -11.82
C ILE A 164 29.52 10.74 -11.16
N GLU A 165 29.02 11.97 -11.09
CA GLU A 165 29.53 12.98 -10.17
C GLU A 165 28.58 13.14 -8.97
N LEU A 166 28.92 12.42 -7.89
CA LEU A 166 28.51 12.76 -6.54
C LEU A 166 29.34 13.97 -6.12
N ILE A 167 28.72 15.15 -6.05
CA ILE A 167 29.37 16.34 -5.46
C ILE A 167 28.70 16.58 -4.11
N SER A 168 29.56 16.68 -3.09
CA SER A 168 29.30 16.94 -1.66
C SER A 168 28.40 18.12 -1.38
#